data_AF-A0A2N3D1R7-F1
#
_entry.id   AF-A0A2N3D1R7-F1
#
_cell.length_a   1.000
_cell.length_b   1.000
_cell.length_c   1.000
_cell.angle_alpha   90.00
_cell.angle_beta   90.00
_cell.angle_gamma   90.00
#
_symmetry.space_group_name_H-M   'P 1'
#
loop_
_entity.id
_entity.type
_entity.pdbx_description
1 polymer ?
#
loop_
_entity_poly.entity_id
_entity_poly.type
_entity_poly.pdbx_seq_one_letter_code
_entity_poly.pdbx_strand_id
1 'polypeptide(L)'
;MTDSNPRSYVHAELLGGVQRRRRWTPEEKLRMVEETFLPGNSVSRVARMHGVAPNQLFGWRRQAASGALTATRAGGEVVPASEYRALENQVRELQRMLGKKTMENEILREAISRGRSQKNAVAHDLVAGGRSVSAVANALGVSRQHLSSARRKAAARRRGRPPLPEEELVARIQALIADLPTYGYRRIHALLRRQARNGGPSAPNAKRVYRVMKVHGLLLQRHSGKADERRHDGRIAVDTRNTRWCSDGFEIGCDNGEKVRVAFSLDCCDREAMGFVATTAGISAEDVRDLMTATVEHRFGRVNRLPATIEWLTDNGSCYTARETRRFAREINLRPRTTPIESPQSNGMAEAFVRTMKRDYVRVAEKPNARAVISQLPTWFHHYNTVHPHRALGYLAPREYITQSTSEELSGN
;
A
#
# COMPACT_ATOMS: atom_id res chain seq x y z
N MET A 1 35.87 -79.50 19.52
CA MET A 1 35.29 -78.34 18.82
C MET A 1 34.57 -77.49 19.86
N THR A 2 34.95 -76.20 19.90
CA THR A 2 34.26 -75.05 20.53
C THR A 2 33.99 -75.05 22.05
N ASP A 3 34.97 -74.45 22.74
CA ASP A 3 34.92 -73.50 23.86
C ASP A 3 33.58 -72.78 24.13
N SER A 4 33.22 -72.62 25.42
CA SER A 4 32.90 -71.34 26.09
C SER A 4 31.96 -71.48 27.31
N ASN A 5 32.43 -70.90 28.43
CA ASN A 5 31.81 -70.73 29.75
C ASN A 5 30.51 -69.89 29.73
N PRO A 6 29.61 -70.05 30.72
CA PRO A 6 29.26 -68.89 31.53
C PRO A 6 29.05 -69.16 33.04
N ARG A 7 29.49 -68.16 33.84
CA ARG A 7 29.23 -67.96 35.28
C ARG A 7 27.73 -67.81 35.59
N SER A 8 27.26 -68.44 36.67
CA SER A 8 25.98 -68.11 37.33
C SER A 8 26.20 -67.74 38.80
N TYR A 9 25.66 -66.58 39.19
CA TYR A 9 25.58 -66.07 40.55
C TYR A 9 24.34 -66.61 41.29
N VAL A 10 24.41 -66.54 42.63
CA VAL A 10 23.39 -66.12 43.62
C VAL A 10 23.15 -67.15 44.73
N HIS A 11 23.59 -66.83 45.94
CA HIS A 11 22.66 -66.62 47.07
C HIS A 11 23.33 -65.80 48.18
N ALA A 12 22.75 -64.64 48.46
CA ALA A 12 22.94 -63.94 49.72
C ALA A 12 21.80 -64.33 50.65
N GLU A 13 22.10 -64.57 51.93
CA GLU A 13 21.14 -64.38 53.01
C GLU A 13 21.77 -63.55 54.12
N LEU A 14 21.07 -62.46 54.41
CA LEU A 14 21.26 -61.52 55.50
C LEU A 14 20.47 -62.04 56.71
N LEU A 15 21.12 -62.18 57.87
CA LEU A 15 20.45 -62.15 59.17
C LEU A 15 20.90 -60.89 59.92
N GLY A 16 20.02 -59.89 59.91
CA GLY A 16 20.20 -58.61 60.58
C GLY A 16 19.91 -58.70 62.08
N GLY A 17 20.94 -58.47 62.89
CA GLY A 17 20.79 -58.04 64.28
C GLY A 17 21.02 -56.54 64.38
N VAL A 18 19.99 -55.77 64.73
CA VAL A 18 20.09 -54.32 64.93
C VAL A 18 20.82 -54.04 66.25
N GLN A 19 22.16 -54.01 66.21
CA GLN A 19 22.95 -53.36 67.28
C GLN A 19 22.87 -51.84 67.12
N ARG A 20 22.31 -51.14 68.11
CA ARG A 20 22.29 -49.67 68.19
C ARG A 20 23.72 -49.12 68.04
N ARG A 21 23.98 -48.33 67.00
CA ARG A 21 25.25 -47.59 66.82
C ARG A 21 25.44 -46.61 67.98
N ARG A 22 26.47 -46.79 68.79
CA ARG A 22 26.91 -45.85 69.83
C ARG A 22 27.26 -44.50 69.17
N ARG A 23 26.68 -43.40 69.66
CA ARG A 23 27.00 -42.02 69.23
C ARG A 23 28.04 -41.44 70.19
N TRP A 24 29.06 -40.76 69.63
CA TRP A 24 30.13 -40.10 70.38
C TRP A 24 29.96 -38.57 70.32
N THR A 25 30.08 -37.89 71.46
CA THR A 25 30.00 -36.42 71.51
C THR A 25 31.24 -35.77 70.88
N PRO A 26 31.19 -34.50 70.46
CA PRO A 26 32.36 -33.78 69.95
C PRO A 26 33.53 -33.75 70.95
N GLU A 27 33.24 -33.61 72.24
CA GLU A 27 34.24 -33.59 73.33
C GLU A 27 34.90 -34.95 73.51
N GLU A 28 34.13 -36.03 73.39
CA GLU A 28 34.66 -37.41 73.43
C GLU A 28 35.57 -37.70 72.23
N LYS A 29 35.18 -37.23 71.03
CA LYS A 29 36.00 -37.38 69.82
C LYS A 29 37.31 -36.62 69.94
N LEU A 30 37.27 -35.38 70.44
CA LEU A 30 38.47 -34.56 70.62
C LEU A 30 39.43 -35.20 71.62
N ARG A 31 38.91 -35.67 72.76
CA ARG A 31 39.71 -36.35 73.79
C ARG A 31 40.39 -37.62 73.25
N MET A 32 39.66 -38.44 72.49
CA MET A 32 40.24 -39.63 71.87
C MET A 32 41.29 -39.28 70.82
N VAL A 33 41.11 -38.18 70.07
CA VAL A 33 42.10 -37.71 69.10
C VAL A 33 43.35 -37.21 69.80
N GLU A 34 43.23 -36.40 70.86
CA GLU A 34 44.34 -35.92 71.68
C GLU A 34 45.14 -37.07 72.29
N GLU A 35 44.45 -38.12 72.76
CA GLU A 35 45.07 -39.32 73.33
C GLU A 35 45.90 -40.11 72.31
N THR A 36 45.64 -39.97 70.99
CA THR A 36 46.49 -40.53 69.93
C THR A 36 47.82 -39.81 69.73
N PHE A 37 47.99 -38.61 70.29
CA PHE A 37 49.22 -37.83 70.19
C PHE A 37 50.12 -37.96 71.43
N LEU A 38 49.67 -38.66 72.49
CA LEU A 38 50.49 -38.92 73.67
C LEU A 38 51.62 -39.94 73.37
N PRO A 39 52.84 -39.76 73.91
CA PRO A 39 53.96 -40.68 73.70
C PRO A 39 53.62 -42.12 74.10
N GLY A 40 53.84 -43.09 73.21
CA GLY A 40 53.56 -44.51 73.45
C GLY A 40 52.15 -44.98 73.08
N ASN A 41 51.27 -44.08 72.59
CA ASN A 41 49.96 -44.45 72.04
C ASN A 41 49.98 -44.52 70.50
N SER A 42 49.30 -45.51 69.95
CA SER A 42 49.02 -45.62 68.51
C SER A 42 47.51 -45.55 68.26
N VAL A 43 47.10 -45.10 67.07
CA VAL A 43 45.68 -44.95 66.71
C VAL A 43 44.91 -46.27 66.91
N SER A 44 45.51 -47.40 66.56
CA SER A 44 44.92 -48.73 66.74
C SER A 44 44.82 -49.18 68.21
N ARG A 45 45.63 -48.62 69.10
CA ARG A 45 45.56 -48.87 70.56
C ARG A 45 44.41 -48.07 71.18
N VAL A 46 44.35 -46.76 70.89
CA VAL A 46 43.30 -45.87 71.40
C VAL A 46 41.93 -46.28 70.87
N ALA A 47 41.85 -46.68 69.59
CA ALA A 47 40.63 -47.20 68.99
C ALA A 47 40.10 -48.46 69.72
N ARG A 48 40.99 -49.40 70.09
CA ARG A 48 40.59 -50.60 70.86
C ARG A 48 40.16 -50.28 72.29
N MET A 49 40.87 -49.38 72.95
CA MET A 49 40.55 -48.95 74.33
C MET A 49 39.16 -48.33 74.44
N HIS A 50 38.76 -47.54 73.44
CA HIS A 50 37.46 -46.87 73.42
C HIS A 50 36.39 -47.63 72.63
N GLY A 51 36.70 -48.81 72.08
CA GLY A 51 35.76 -49.59 71.28
C GLY A 51 35.30 -48.89 69.98
N VAL A 52 36.19 -48.10 69.38
CA VAL A 52 35.96 -47.36 68.13
C VAL A 52 36.68 -48.05 66.97
N ALA A 53 36.10 -48.03 65.77
CA ALA A 53 36.80 -48.54 64.60
C ALA A 53 38.01 -47.65 64.26
N PRO A 54 39.22 -48.20 64.00
CA PRO A 54 40.42 -47.40 63.73
C PRO A 54 40.25 -46.37 62.61
N ASN A 55 39.50 -46.70 61.55
CA ASN A 55 39.19 -45.78 60.45
C ASN A 55 38.39 -44.53 60.88
N GLN A 56 37.52 -44.65 61.89
CA GLN A 56 36.77 -43.50 62.41
C GLN A 56 37.69 -42.55 63.18
N LEU A 57 38.61 -43.10 63.99
CA LEU A 57 39.57 -42.31 64.75
C LEU A 57 40.61 -41.63 63.84
N PHE A 58 41.05 -42.30 62.75
CA PHE A 58 41.84 -41.68 61.69
C PHE A 58 41.10 -40.53 61.00
N GLY A 59 39.81 -40.71 60.74
CA GLY A 59 38.94 -39.66 60.19
C GLY A 59 38.87 -38.44 61.10
N TRP A 60 38.67 -38.64 62.41
CA TRP A 60 38.61 -37.54 63.39
C TRP A 60 39.97 -36.84 63.54
N ARG A 61 41.08 -37.59 63.55
CA ARG A 61 42.43 -37.01 63.60
C ARG A 61 42.74 -36.14 62.37
N ARG A 62 42.26 -36.53 61.19
CA ARG A 62 42.38 -35.71 59.96
C ARG A 62 41.55 -34.43 60.04
N GLN A 63 40.35 -34.49 60.60
CA GLN A 63 39.46 -33.33 60.80
C GLN A 63 40.03 -32.33 61.84
N ALA A 64 40.72 -32.83 62.87
CA ALA A 64 41.41 -31.99 63.84
C ALA A 64 42.61 -31.25 63.21
N ALA A 65 43.41 -31.95 62.38
CA ALA A 65 44.55 -31.36 61.68
C ALA A 65 44.16 -30.28 60.65
N SER A 66 42.95 -30.33 60.09
CA SER A 66 42.42 -29.31 59.18
C SER A 66 41.74 -28.12 59.88
N GLY A 67 41.83 -28.03 61.22
CA GLY A 67 41.24 -26.93 62.00
C GLY A 67 39.71 -26.97 62.13
N ALA A 68 39.05 -28.05 61.71
CA ALA A 68 37.59 -28.18 61.74
C ALA A 68 37.01 -28.54 63.11
N LEU A 69 37.89 -28.80 64.10
CA LEU A 69 37.50 -29.11 65.49
C LEU A 69 37.87 -27.98 66.48
N THR A 70 38.47 -26.88 66.01
CA THR A 70 39.04 -25.84 66.88
C THR A 70 38.40 -24.49 66.60
N ALA A 71 37.31 -24.15 67.31
CA ALA A 71 36.99 -22.76 67.64
C ALA A 71 35.85 -22.67 68.67
N THR A 72 36.11 -23.11 69.90
CA THR A 72 35.38 -22.63 71.09
C THR A 72 36.22 -21.59 71.80
N ARG A 73 35.86 -20.31 71.63
CA ARG A 73 35.96 -19.25 72.64
C ARG A 73 35.18 -18.03 72.15
N ALA A 74 33.87 -18.02 72.42
CA ALA A 74 32.95 -16.88 72.60
C ALA A 74 31.55 -17.23 72.07
N GLY A 75 30.74 -17.94 72.88
CA GLY A 75 29.27 -17.84 72.96
C GLY A 75 28.37 -17.87 71.72
N GLY A 76 28.86 -18.09 70.50
CA GLY A 76 28.06 -18.13 69.27
C GLY A 76 27.61 -19.54 68.91
N GLU A 77 26.36 -19.66 68.48
CA GLU A 77 25.79 -20.88 67.90
C GLU A 77 26.64 -21.35 66.69
N VAL A 78 27.07 -22.61 66.72
CA VAL A 78 28.01 -23.16 65.73
C VAL A 78 27.28 -23.45 64.42
N VAL A 79 27.43 -22.55 63.46
CA VAL A 79 26.95 -22.75 62.08
C VAL A 79 27.92 -23.69 61.35
N PRO A 80 27.47 -24.83 60.79
CA PRO A 80 28.30 -25.73 60.01
C PRO A 80 29.07 -25.00 58.89
N ALA A 81 30.31 -25.39 58.61
CA ALA A 81 31.13 -24.77 57.55
C ALA A 81 30.46 -24.78 56.16
N SER A 82 29.51 -25.69 55.93
CA SER A 82 28.64 -25.71 54.74
C SER A 82 27.65 -24.55 54.69
N GLU A 83 27.06 -24.19 55.82
CA GLU A 83 26.10 -23.09 55.93
C GLU A 83 26.80 -21.73 55.84
N TYR A 84 27.99 -21.58 56.42
CA TYR A 84 28.81 -20.36 56.25
C TYR A 84 29.18 -20.13 54.77
N ARG A 85 29.62 -21.17 54.06
CA ARG A 85 29.89 -21.09 52.61
C ARG A 85 28.64 -20.81 51.79
N ALA A 86 27.49 -21.37 52.18
CA ALA A 86 26.22 -21.08 51.53
C ALA A 86 25.84 -19.60 51.70
N LEU A 87 26.04 -19.05 52.90
CA LEU A 87 25.79 -17.64 53.21
C LEU A 87 26.75 -16.71 52.45
N GLU A 88 28.05 -17.04 52.39
CA GLU A 88 29.02 -16.27 51.58
C GLU A 88 28.64 -16.26 50.09
N ASN A 89 28.18 -17.39 49.55
CA ASN A 89 27.71 -17.47 48.17
C ASN A 89 26.44 -16.63 47.95
N GLN A 90 25.51 -16.63 48.91
CA GLN A 90 24.32 -15.76 48.87
C GLN A 90 24.70 -14.29 48.91
N VAL A 91 25.63 -13.89 49.79
CA VAL A 91 26.12 -12.51 49.85
C VAL A 91 26.74 -12.10 48.52
N ARG A 92 27.55 -12.98 47.90
CA ARG A 92 28.15 -12.71 46.58
C ARG A 92 27.09 -12.57 45.48
N GLU A 93 26.07 -13.41 45.46
CA GLU A 93 24.99 -13.31 44.46
C GLU A 93 24.12 -12.07 44.71
N LEU A 94 23.83 -11.72 45.96
CA LEU A 94 23.11 -10.50 46.32
C LEU A 94 23.89 -9.25 45.91
N GLN A 95 25.20 -9.20 46.17
CA GLN A 95 26.07 -8.11 45.72
C GLN A 95 26.07 -7.99 44.19
N ARG A 96 26.11 -9.13 43.47
CA ARG A 96 26.04 -9.16 42.01
C ARG A 96 24.68 -8.68 41.48
N MET A 97 23.59 -9.07 42.11
CA MET A 97 22.23 -8.64 41.75
C MET A 97 22.00 -7.17 42.03
N LEU A 98 22.52 -6.67 43.16
CA LEU A 98 22.50 -5.25 43.51
C LEU A 98 23.25 -4.44 42.45
N GLY A 99 24.46 -4.83 42.07
CA GLY A 99 25.23 -4.15 41.02
C GLY A 99 24.49 -4.09 39.67
N LYS A 100 23.82 -5.18 39.26
CA LYS A 100 22.98 -5.18 38.04
C LYS A 100 21.81 -4.21 38.14
N LYS A 101 21.10 -4.19 39.28
CA LYS A 101 19.94 -3.34 39.51
C LYS A 101 20.31 -1.85 39.63
N THR A 102 21.48 -1.55 40.20
CA THR A 102 22.02 -0.18 40.25
C THR A 102 22.31 0.33 38.83
N MET A 103 23.01 -0.47 38.02
CA MET A 103 23.29 -0.13 36.61
C MET A 103 22.01 0.07 35.79
N GLU A 104 21.00 -0.79 35.96
CA GLU A 104 19.70 -0.65 35.31
C GLU A 104 19.01 0.67 35.68
N ASN A 105 19.02 1.04 36.97
CA ASN A 105 18.44 2.29 37.45
C ASN A 105 19.15 3.53 36.89
N GLU A 106 20.47 3.50 36.81
CA GLU A 106 21.25 4.60 36.21
C GLU A 106 20.88 4.79 34.73
N ILE A 107 20.81 3.70 33.96
CA ILE A 107 20.42 3.75 32.55
C ILE A 107 18.99 4.28 32.38
N LEU A 108 18.05 3.85 33.22
CA LEU A 108 16.66 4.32 33.16
C LEU A 108 16.54 5.80 33.53
N ARG A 109 17.28 6.27 34.54
CA ARG A 109 17.31 7.71 34.90
C ARG A 109 17.89 8.56 33.78
N GLU A 110 18.97 8.10 33.16
CA GLU A 110 19.60 8.77 32.02
C GLU A 110 18.72 8.73 30.76
N ALA A 111 17.91 7.68 30.60
CA ALA A 111 16.91 7.61 29.54
C ALA A 111 15.77 8.63 29.76
N ILE A 112 15.32 8.80 31.00
CA ILE A 112 14.28 9.76 31.36
C ILE A 112 14.76 11.20 31.18
N SER A 113 16.02 11.52 31.54
CA SER A 113 16.57 12.87 31.39
C SER A 113 16.72 13.30 29.92
N ARG A 114 16.86 12.36 28.98
CA ARG A 114 16.90 12.63 27.53
C ARG A 114 15.52 12.88 26.89
N GLY A 115 14.44 12.86 27.67
CA GLY A 115 13.11 13.29 27.23
C GLY A 115 12.28 12.23 26.48
N ARG A 116 11.02 12.59 26.12
CA ARG A 116 10.01 11.71 25.50
C ARG A 116 10.28 11.45 24.00
N SER A 117 11.48 11.02 23.66
CA SER A 117 11.81 10.53 22.32
C SER A 117 11.31 9.09 22.16
N GLN A 118 11.20 8.60 20.91
CA GLN A 118 10.93 7.19 20.68
C GLN A 118 12.00 6.33 21.38
N LYS A 119 11.55 5.26 22.06
CA LYS A 119 12.37 4.34 22.88
C LYS A 119 13.67 3.88 22.21
N ASN A 120 13.64 3.68 20.89
CA ASN A 120 14.82 3.27 20.10
C ASN A 120 15.84 4.40 19.93
N ALA A 121 15.39 5.65 19.77
CA ALA A 121 16.29 6.80 19.64
C ALA A 121 17.09 6.99 20.93
N VAL A 122 16.42 6.98 22.09
CA VAL A 122 17.07 7.09 23.40
C VAL A 122 18.08 5.96 23.63
N ALA A 123 17.73 4.74 23.22
CA ALA A 123 18.62 3.58 23.32
C ALA A 123 19.86 3.72 22.42
N HIS A 124 19.74 4.32 21.23
CA HIS A 124 20.89 4.62 20.37
C HIS A 124 21.79 5.70 20.98
N ASP A 125 21.20 6.76 21.54
CA ASP A 125 21.96 7.85 22.15
C ASP A 125 22.74 7.39 23.40
N LEU A 126 22.13 6.55 24.24
CA LEU A 126 22.79 5.93 25.39
C LEU A 126 24.00 5.07 24.97
N VAL A 127 23.85 4.29 23.92
CA VAL A 127 24.94 3.46 23.38
C VAL A 127 26.02 4.33 22.72
N ALA A 128 25.64 5.40 22.02
CA ALA A 128 26.58 6.37 21.45
C ALA A 128 27.36 7.12 22.54
N GLY A 129 26.72 7.39 23.69
CA GLY A 129 27.35 7.95 24.89
C GLY A 129 28.25 6.97 25.66
N GLY A 130 28.53 5.78 25.12
CA GLY A 130 29.51 4.83 25.67
C GLY A 130 28.93 3.76 26.59
N ARG A 131 27.60 3.71 26.81
CA ARG A 131 26.98 2.63 27.59
C ARG A 131 27.04 1.30 26.83
N SER A 132 27.15 0.19 27.57
CA SER A 132 27.20 -1.13 26.94
C SER A 132 25.87 -1.48 26.27
N VAL A 133 25.94 -2.01 25.04
CA VAL A 133 24.75 -2.40 24.24
C VAL A 133 23.88 -3.40 25.00
N SER A 134 24.50 -4.35 25.68
CA SER A 134 23.80 -5.39 26.44
C SER A 134 23.04 -4.82 27.65
N ALA A 135 23.61 -3.84 28.36
CA ALA A 135 22.94 -3.22 29.51
C ALA A 135 21.79 -2.32 29.05
N VAL A 136 21.98 -1.52 28.01
CA VAL A 136 20.93 -0.64 27.46
C VAL A 136 19.76 -1.46 26.89
N ALA A 137 20.06 -2.52 26.14
CA ALA A 137 19.06 -3.43 25.60
C ALA A 137 18.21 -4.08 26.69
N ASN A 138 18.85 -4.54 27.77
CA ASN A 138 18.15 -5.17 28.89
C ASN A 138 17.31 -4.16 29.68
N ALA A 139 17.89 -3.01 30.06
CA ALA A 139 17.23 -1.99 30.87
C ALA A 139 16.05 -1.35 30.15
N LEU A 140 16.19 -1.07 28.86
CA LEU A 140 15.09 -0.53 28.06
C LEU A 140 14.22 -1.61 27.44
N GLY A 141 14.58 -2.90 27.43
CA GLY A 141 13.79 -3.93 26.73
C GLY A 141 13.74 -3.70 25.22
N VAL A 142 14.90 -3.39 24.61
CA VAL A 142 15.09 -3.21 23.16
C VAL A 142 16.00 -4.31 22.64
N SER A 143 15.80 -4.80 21.42
CA SER A 143 16.64 -5.86 20.85
C SER A 143 18.11 -5.44 20.71
N ARG A 144 19.03 -6.25 21.25
CA ARG A 144 20.49 -6.07 21.11
C ARG A 144 20.93 -6.02 19.65
N GLN A 145 20.31 -6.84 18.79
CA GLN A 145 20.62 -6.88 17.35
C GLN A 145 20.22 -5.58 16.65
N HIS A 146 19.11 -4.97 17.06
CA HIS A 146 18.67 -3.67 16.54
C HIS A 146 19.69 -2.57 16.87
N LEU A 147 20.13 -2.48 18.12
CA LEU A 147 21.13 -1.51 18.58
C LEU A 147 22.50 -1.70 17.90
N SER A 148 22.95 -2.95 17.76
CA SER A 148 24.22 -3.28 17.09
C SER A 148 24.19 -3.00 15.58
N SER A 149 23.06 -3.30 14.92
CA SER A 149 22.90 -3.09 13.47
C SER A 149 22.88 -1.61 13.06
N ALA A 150 22.36 -0.73 13.92
CA ALA A 150 22.36 0.71 13.67
C ALA A 150 23.78 1.30 13.68
N ARG A 151 24.68 0.77 14.53
CA ARG A 151 26.10 1.17 14.58
C ARG A 151 26.85 0.87 13.28
N ARG A 152 26.33 -0.04 12.45
CA ARG A 152 26.92 -0.46 11.15
C ARG A 152 26.22 0.12 9.92
N LYS A 153 25.11 0.84 10.06
CA LYS A 153 24.42 1.40 8.90
C LYS A 153 25.05 2.73 8.51
N ALA A 154 25.99 2.68 7.56
CA ALA A 154 26.10 3.76 6.58
C ALA A 154 24.70 3.98 5.98
N ALA A 155 24.29 5.24 5.81
CA ALA A 155 22.97 5.60 5.32
C ALA A 155 22.60 4.71 4.12
N ALA A 156 21.62 3.82 4.30
CA ALA A 156 21.21 2.94 3.24
C ALA A 156 20.74 3.81 2.07
N ARG A 157 21.52 3.84 0.98
CA ARG A 157 21.01 4.36 -0.29
C ARG A 157 19.70 3.60 -0.54
N ARG A 158 18.60 4.33 -0.65
CA ARG A 158 17.30 3.75 -1.01
C ARG A 158 17.51 2.96 -2.30
N ARG A 159 17.55 1.62 -2.20
CA ARG A 159 17.45 0.73 -3.36
C ARG A 159 16.02 0.82 -3.89
N GLY A 160 15.74 1.91 -4.60
CA GLY A 160 14.63 1.95 -5.54
C GLY A 160 14.99 1.13 -6.76
N ARG A 161 14.00 0.49 -7.40
CA ARG A 161 14.14 -0.04 -8.76
C ARG A 161 14.76 1.06 -9.63
N PRO A 162 15.78 0.76 -10.47
CA PRO A 162 16.26 1.72 -11.45
C PRO A 162 15.05 2.30 -12.20
N PRO A 163 15.00 3.61 -12.46
CA PRO A 163 13.98 4.14 -13.36
C PRO A 163 14.08 3.29 -14.64
N LEU A 164 12.98 2.62 -15.00
CA LEU A 164 12.85 1.98 -16.31
C LEU A 164 13.25 3.01 -17.36
N PRO A 165 13.75 2.63 -18.56
CA PRO A 165 13.96 3.59 -19.63
C PRO A 165 12.67 4.40 -19.83
N GLU A 166 12.66 5.64 -19.33
CA GLU A 166 11.50 6.52 -19.39
C GLU A 166 11.54 7.31 -20.70
N GLU A 167 12.69 7.38 -21.37
CA GLU A 167 12.91 8.12 -22.62
C GLU A 167 11.94 7.72 -23.73
N GLU A 168 11.79 6.42 -24.01
CA GLU A 168 10.85 5.94 -25.03
C GLU A 168 9.39 6.29 -24.67
N LEU A 169 9.03 6.14 -23.39
CA LEU A 169 7.68 6.49 -22.93
C LEU A 169 7.43 8.00 -22.98
N VAL A 170 8.44 8.81 -22.64
CA VAL A 170 8.38 10.27 -22.73
C VAL A 170 8.21 10.70 -24.18
N ALA A 171 9.00 10.16 -25.10
CA ALA A 171 8.90 10.44 -26.53
C ALA A 171 7.51 10.09 -27.08
N ARG A 172 6.96 8.93 -26.71
CA ARG A 172 5.60 8.53 -27.07
C ARG A 172 4.54 9.47 -26.49
N ILE A 173 4.69 9.89 -25.24
CA ILE A 173 3.77 10.85 -24.61
C ILE A 173 3.87 12.21 -25.30
N GLN A 174 5.07 12.69 -25.62
CA GLN A 174 5.30 13.97 -26.29
C GLN A 174 4.70 13.98 -27.70
N ALA A 175 4.86 12.89 -28.46
CA ALA A 175 4.23 12.73 -29.77
C ALA A 175 2.70 12.84 -29.67
N LEU A 176 2.08 12.21 -28.66
CA LEU A 176 0.63 12.33 -28.44
C LEU A 176 0.20 13.72 -27.99
N ILE A 177 1.02 14.43 -27.21
CA ILE A 177 0.71 15.79 -26.73
C ILE A 177 0.84 16.81 -27.87
N ALA A 178 1.77 16.62 -28.81
CA ALA A 178 1.97 17.52 -29.94
C ALA A 178 0.66 17.75 -30.71
N ASP A 179 -0.06 16.67 -30.99
CA ASP A 179 -1.35 16.74 -31.69
C ASP A 179 -2.53 17.05 -30.76
N LEU A 180 -2.39 16.80 -29.44
CA LEU A 180 -3.48 16.87 -28.45
C LEU A 180 -3.07 17.60 -27.17
N PRO A 181 -2.76 18.90 -27.24
CA PRO A 181 -2.16 19.65 -26.13
C PRO A 181 -3.08 19.80 -24.92
N THR A 182 -4.39 19.62 -25.09
CA THR A 182 -5.39 19.74 -24.02
C THR A 182 -5.65 18.42 -23.27
N TYR A 183 -4.92 17.36 -23.59
CA TYR A 183 -5.16 16.03 -23.02
C TYR A 183 -4.39 15.83 -21.72
N GLY A 184 -5.13 15.56 -20.65
CA GLY A 184 -4.54 15.15 -19.37
C GLY A 184 -4.08 13.70 -19.36
N TYR A 185 -3.31 13.32 -18.33
CA TYR A 185 -2.68 12.00 -18.22
C TYR A 185 -3.63 10.80 -18.37
N ARG A 186 -4.91 10.93 -17.95
CA ARG A 186 -5.89 9.85 -18.08
C ARG A 186 -6.25 9.57 -19.54
N ARG A 187 -6.37 10.61 -20.37
CA ARG A 187 -6.64 10.47 -21.80
C ARG A 187 -5.39 9.98 -22.54
N ILE A 188 -4.22 10.53 -22.20
CA ILE A 188 -2.95 10.02 -22.73
C ILE A 188 -2.78 8.53 -22.43
N HIS A 189 -3.04 8.10 -21.20
CA HIS A 189 -3.02 6.68 -20.84
C HIS A 189 -4.01 5.83 -21.67
N ALA A 190 -5.20 6.35 -21.97
CA ALA A 190 -6.16 5.67 -22.83
C ALA A 190 -5.65 5.51 -24.27
N LEU A 191 -5.03 6.54 -24.83
CA LEU A 191 -4.40 6.49 -26.16
C LEU A 191 -3.23 5.50 -26.20
N LEU A 192 -2.39 5.49 -25.16
CA LEU A 192 -1.30 4.50 -25.03
C LEU A 192 -1.82 3.07 -24.93
N ARG A 193 -2.94 2.86 -24.22
CA ARG A 193 -3.64 1.57 -24.18
C ARG A 193 -4.18 1.17 -25.54
N ARG A 194 -4.75 2.11 -26.29
CA ARG A 194 -5.23 1.84 -27.65
C ARG A 194 -4.09 1.47 -28.60
N GLN A 195 -2.97 2.19 -28.56
CA GLN A 195 -1.77 1.81 -29.31
C GLN A 195 -1.34 0.38 -28.98
N ALA A 196 -1.34 -0.01 -27.70
CA ALA A 196 -1.01 -1.38 -27.28
C ALA A 196 -1.99 -2.44 -27.83
N ARG A 197 -3.29 -2.12 -27.93
CA ARG A 197 -4.29 -3.02 -28.56
C ARG A 197 -4.04 -3.17 -30.06
N ASN A 198 -3.59 -2.11 -30.72
CA ASN A 198 -3.39 -2.07 -32.17
C ASN A 198 -1.97 -2.53 -32.58
N GLY A 199 -1.37 -3.46 -31.82
CA GLY A 199 -0.04 -4.02 -32.13
C GLY A 199 1.16 -3.19 -31.68
N GLY A 200 0.94 -2.10 -30.93
CA GLY A 200 2.00 -1.27 -30.35
C GLY A 200 2.58 -1.81 -29.05
N PRO A 201 3.52 -1.08 -28.41
CA PRO A 201 4.16 -1.51 -27.17
C PRO A 201 3.18 -1.64 -26.01
N SER A 202 3.48 -2.55 -25.08
CA SER A 202 2.65 -2.82 -23.90
C SER A 202 2.23 -1.54 -23.15
N ALA A 203 0.96 -1.50 -22.75
CA ALA A 203 0.38 -0.33 -22.12
C ALA A 203 0.99 -0.06 -20.72
N PRO A 204 1.55 1.13 -20.48
CA PRO A 204 2.08 1.47 -19.15
C PRO A 204 0.94 1.67 -18.15
N ASN A 205 1.20 1.38 -16.86
CA ASN A 205 0.24 1.66 -15.80
C ASN A 205 -0.07 3.17 -15.70
N ALA A 206 -1.34 3.54 -15.46
CA ALA A 206 -1.77 4.94 -15.31
C ALA A 206 -0.95 5.73 -14.27
N LYS A 207 -0.53 5.11 -13.15
CA LYS A 207 0.33 5.74 -12.14
C LYS A 207 1.72 6.05 -12.69
N ARG A 208 2.25 5.19 -13.56
CA ARG A 208 3.52 5.40 -14.26
C ARG A 208 3.40 6.58 -15.22
N VAL A 209 2.35 6.62 -16.05
CA VAL A 209 2.08 7.75 -16.97
C VAL A 209 1.99 9.08 -16.20
N TYR A 210 1.23 9.12 -15.11
CA TYR A 210 1.13 10.32 -14.27
C TYR A 210 2.49 10.76 -13.72
N ARG A 211 3.31 9.82 -13.21
CA ARG A 211 4.63 10.12 -12.66
C ARG A 211 5.57 10.67 -13.73
N VAL A 212 5.63 10.04 -14.90
CA VAL A 212 6.47 10.49 -16.01
C VAL A 212 6.05 11.88 -16.47
N MET A 213 4.76 12.10 -16.71
CA MET A 213 4.26 13.43 -17.08
C MET A 213 4.56 14.49 -16.02
N LYS A 214 4.50 14.14 -14.73
CA LYS A 214 4.84 15.06 -13.63
C LYS A 214 6.33 15.43 -13.61
N VAL A 215 7.22 14.44 -13.74
CA VAL A 215 8.68 14.66 -13.72
C VAL A 215 9.13 15.52 -14.89
N HIS A 216 8.51 15.35 -16.06
CA HIS A 216 8.83 16.09 -17.28
C HIS A 216 8.01 17.37 -17.48
N GLY A 217 7.22 17.81 -16.50
CA GLY A 217 6.44 19.06 -16.59
C GLY A 217 5.30 19.05 -17.62
N LEU A 218 4.87 17.86 -18.06
CA LEU A 218 3.85 17.65 -19.12
C LEU A 218 2.40 17.62 -18.58
N LEU A 219 2.20 17.89 -17.29
CA LEU A 219 0.85 17.93 -16.72
C LEU A 219 0.18 19.25 -17.07
N LEU A 220 -1.09 19.18 -17.46
CA LEU A 220 -1.94 20.36 -17.60
C LEU A 220 -1.96 21.15 -16.28
N GLN A 221 -1.76 22.46 -16.39
CA GLN A 221 -1.96 23.37 -15.27
C GLN A 221 -3.37 23.22 -14.73
N ARG A 222 -3.50 23.16 -13.40
CA ARG A 222 -4.82 23.19 -12.77
C ARG A 222 -5.42 24.54 -13.06
N HIS A 223 -6.52 24.57 -13.79
CA HIS A 223 -7.29 25.80 -13.92
C HIS A 223 -7.79 26.18 -12.52
N SER A 224 -7.40 27.36 -12.05
CA SER A 224 -7.83 27.95 -10.78
C SER A 224 -9.22 28.62 -10.86
N GLY A 225 -9.87 28.55 -12.03
CA GLY A 225 -11.28 28.91 -12.15
C GLY A 225 -12.12 28.02 -11.24
N LYS A 226 -13.09 28.61 -10.54
CA LYS A 226 -14.08 27.91 -9.69
C LYS A 226 -14.43 26.59 -10.36
N ALA A 227 -14.17 25.47 -9.68
CA ALA A 227 -14.76 24.20 -10.06
C ALA A 227 -16.26 24.50 -10.19
N ASP A 228 -16.80 24.38 -11.39
CA ASP A 228 -18.25 24.52 -11.56
C ASP A 228 -18.85 23.44 -10.64
N GLU A 229 -19.43 23.88 -9.52
CA GLU A 229 -19.89 23.03 -8.41
C GLU A 229 -21.02 22.09 -8.82
N ARG A 230 -21.43 22.13 -10.09
CA ARG A 230 -22.40 21.24 -10.66
C ARG A 230 -21.77 19.88 -10.89
N ARG A 231 -21.65 19.10 -9.82
CA ARG A 231 -21.73 17.63 -9.91
C ARG A 231 -23.07 17.31 -10.57
N HIS A 232 -23.04 17.05 -11.87
CA HIS A 232 -24.23 16.71 -12.62
C HIS A 232 -24.58 15.23 -12.37
N ASP A 233 -25.55 15.00 -11.48
CA ASP A 233 -26.25 13.72 -11.31
C ASP A 233 -27.39 13.53 -12.35
N GLY A 234 -27.45 14.38 -13.38
CA GLY A 234 -28.42 14.26 -14.47
C GLY A 234 -28.10 13.07 -15.37
N ARG A 235 -28.70 11.90 -15.08
CA ARG A 235 -28.75 10.75 -16.00
C ARG A 235 -29.59 11.12 -17.25
N ILE A 236 -28.98 11.84 -18.20
CA ILE A 236 -29.49 11.95 -19.59
C ILE A 236 -28.99 10.76 -20.43
N ALA A 237 -27.91 10.12 -20.01
CA ALA A 237 -27.41 8.92 -20.64
C ALA A 237 -28.49 7.84 -20.59
N VAL A 238 -28.86 7.36 -21.78
CA VAL A 238 -29.75 6.21 -21.95
C VAL A 238 -28.87 4.97 -22.06
N ASP A 239 -29.32 3.87 -21.47
CA ASP A 239 -28.56 2.63 -21.44
C ASP A 239 -28.54 1.93 -22.81
N THR A 240 -29.46 2.30 -23.71
CA THR A 240 -29.61 1.70 -25.03
C THR A 240 -29.39 2.71 -26.14
N ARG A 241 -28.57 2.34 -27.12
CA ARG A 241 -28.29 3.12 -28.34
C ARG A 241 -29.57 3.41 -29.10
N ASN A 242 -29.62 4.52 -29.84
CA ASN A 242 -30.77 4.91 -30.64
C ASN A 242 -32.09 5.07 -29.86
N THR A 243 -32.04 5.28 -28.55
CA THR A 243 -33.24 5.60 -27.76
C THR A 243 -33.48 7.11 -27.71
N ARG A 244 -32.39 7.88 -27.59
CA ARG A 244 -32.44 9.33 -27.52
C ARG A 244 -31.22 9.95 -28.20
N TRP A 245 -31.49 10.87 -29.10
CA TRP A 245 -30.51 11.75 -29.73
C TRP A 245 -30.70 13.17 -29.21
N CYS A 246 -29.62 13.91 -29.05
CA CYS A 246 -29.67 15.33 -28.71
C CYS A 246 -29.05 16.18 -29.82
N SER A 247 -29.58 17.38 -30.00
CA SER A 247 -29.07 18.39 -30.92
C SER A 247 -29.01 19.74 -30.24
N ASP A 248 -27.97 20.49 -30.56
CA ASP A 248 -27.70 21.83 -30.02
C ASP A 248 -26.82 22.62 -31.01
N GLY A 249 -26.69 23.91 -30.77
CA GLY A 249 -25.89 24.84 -31.56
C GLY A 249 -24.70 25.43 -30.80
N PHE A 250 -23.63 25.76 -31.49
CA PHE A 250 -22.57 26.60 -30.95
C PHE A 250 -21.98 27.55 -32.00
N GLU A 251 -21.49 28.69 -31.53
CA GLU A 251 -20.81 29.70 -32.36
C GLU A 251 -19.29 29.61 -32.19
N ILE A 252 -18.57 29.75 -33.31
CA ILE A 252 -17.12 29.87 -33.43
C ILE A 252 -16.81 31.24 -34.05
N GLY A 253 -16.01 32.05 -33.37
CA GLY A 253 -15.46 33.28 -33.93
C GLY A 253 -14.19 33.01 -34.73
N CYS A 254 -14.06 33.67 -35.89
CA CYS A 254 -12.89 33.67 -36.75
C CYS A 254 -12.03 34.92 -36.50
N ASP A 255 -10.75 34.85 -36.88
CA ASP A 255 -9.76 35.89 -36.64
C ASP A 255 -10.05 37.16 -37.48
N ASN A 256 -10.72 37.00 -38.63
CA ASN A 256 -11.22 38.10 -39.47
C ASN A 256 -12.57 38.71 -39.00
N GLY A 257 -13.11 38.26 -37.86
CA GLY A 257 -14.38 38.74 -37.31
C GLY A 257 -15.63 38.01 -37.82
N GLU A 258 -15.51 37.11 -38.79
CA GLU A 258 -16.62 36.25 -39.20
C GLU A 258 -17.01 35.28 -38.07
N LYS A 259 -18.25 34.78 -38.14
CA LYS A 259 -18.79 33.83 -37.17
C LYS A 259 -19.35 32.63 -37.89
N VAL A 260 -18.98 31.43 -37.43
CA VAL A 260 -19.53 30.16 -37.90
C VAL A 260 -20.45 29.60 -36.83
N ARG A 261 -21.71 29.34 -37.19
CA ARG A 261 -22.69 28.69 -36.33
C ARG A 261 -22.84 27.24 -36.75
N VAL A 262 -22.71 26.33 -35.81
CA VAL A 262 -22.73 24.89 -36.04
C VAL A 262 -23.88 24.29 -35.25
N ALA A 263 -24.81 23.61 -35.92
CA ALA A 263 -25.74 22.67 -35.30
C ALA A 263 -25.20 21.25 -35.45
N PHE A 264 -25.38 20.40 -34.44
CA PHE A 264 -24.89 19.02 -34.48
C PHE A 264 -25.91 18.05 -33.91
N SER A 265 -25.78 16.78 -34.27
CA SER A 265 -26.55 15.67 -33.70
C SER A 265 -25.62 14.69 -32.98
N LEU A 266 -26.07 14.20 -31.82
CA LEU A 266 -25.30 13.33 -30.95
C LEU A 266 -26.19 12.24 -30.37
N ASP A 267 -25.71 10.99 -30.32
CA ASP A 267 -26.39 9.91 -29.60
C ASP A 267 -26.04 9.97 -28.09
N CYS A 268 -27.08 9.93 -27.24
CA CYS A 268 -26.92 10.09 -25.80
C CYS A 268 -26.31 8.87 -25.08
N CYS A 269 -26.32 7.70 -25.73
CA CYS A 269 -25.72 6.46 -25.23
C CYS A 269 -24.23 6.41 -25.59
N ASP A 270 -23.93 6.29 -26.89
CA ASP A 270 -22.58 5.99 -27.40
C ASP A 270 -21.73 7.22 -27.68
N ARG A 271 -22.28 8.43 -27.51
CA ARG A 271 -21.60 9.71 -27.72
C ARG A 271 -21.15 9.95 -29.15
N GLU A 272 -21.65 9.22 -30.13
CA GLU A 272 -21.30 9.48 -31.52
C GLU A 272 -21.90 10.81 -31.97
N ALA A 273 -21.06 11.70 -32.48
CA ALA A 273 -21.49 12.89 -33.19
C ALA A 273 -21.84 12.49 -34.63
N MET A 274 -23.12 12.27 -34.89
CA MET A 274 -23.59 11.63 -36.12
C MET A 274 -23.61 12.58 -37.32
N GLY A 275 -23.82 13.88 -37.09
CA GLY A 275 -23.85 14.87 -38.15
C GLY A 275 -23.72 16.29 -37.63
N PHE A 276 -23.46 17.22 -38.56
CA PHE A 276 -23.48 18.65 -38.30
C PHE A 276 -23.88 19.43 -39.54
N VAL A 277 -24.42 20.63 -39.32
CA VAL A 277 -24.59 21.69 -40.31
C VAL A 277 -23.84 22.92 -39.81
N ALA A 278 -23.16 23.62 -40.73
CA ALA A 278 -22.41 24.83 -40.42
C ALA A 278 -22.73 25.94 -41.42
N THR A 279 -22.99 27.15 -40.91
CA THR A 279 -23.32 28.32 -41.71
C THR A 279 -22.69 29.59 -41.10
N THR A 280 -22.49 30.61 -41.92
CA THR A 280 -22.10 31.96 -41.46
C THR A 280 -23.31 32.80 -41.05
N ALA A 281 -24.49 32.43 -41.53
CA ALA A 281 -25.77 33.06 -41.17
C ALA A 281 -26.34 32.46 -39.87
N GLY A 282 -27.60 32.75 -39.57
CA GLY A 282 -28.36 32.02 -38.55
C GLY A 282 -28.68 30.60 -39.03
N ILE A 283 -28.78 29.65 -38.10
CA ILE A 283 -29.24 28.29 -38.41
C ILE A 283 -30.75 28.33 -38.61
N SER A 284 -31.20 27.98 -39.81
CA SER A 284 -32.62 27.98 -40.18
C SER A 284 -33.33 26.71 -39.73
N ALA A 285 -34.67 26.70 -39.83
CA ALA A 285 -35.46 25.49 -39.63
C ALA A 285 -35.21 24.43 -40.71
N GLU A 286 -34.81 24.85 -41.92
CA GLU A 286 -34.45 23.96 -43.04
C GLU A 286 -33.14 23.23 -42.76
N ASP A 287 -32.11 23.96 -42.35
CA ASP A 287 -30.82 23.42 -41.92
C ASP A 287 -30.97 22.31 -40.85
N VAL A 288 -31.88 22.50 -39.90
CA VAL A 288 -32.16 21.52 -38.85
C VAL A 288 -32.85 20.27 -39.41
N ARG A 289 -33.74 20.40 -40.39
CA ARG A 289 -34.37 19.24 -41.05
C ARG A 289 -33.34 18.48 -41.88
N ASP A 290 -32.44 19.17 -42.57
CA ASP A 290 -31.34 18.55 -43.30
C ASP A 290 -30.40 17.79 -42.34
N LEU A 291 -30.10 18.38 -41.19
CA LEU A 291 -29.35 17.69 -40.13
C LEU A 291 -30.08 16.43 -39.64
N MET A 292 -31.40 16.47 -39.43
CA MET A 292 -32.17 15.29 -39.05
C MET A 292 -32.07 14.19 -40.12
N THR A 293 -32.23 14.55 -41.40
CA THR A 293 -32.11 13.62 -42.53
C THR A 293 -30.72 13.00 -42.58
N ALA A 294 -29.66 13.82 -42.57
CA ALA A 294 -28.28 13.35 -42.58
C ALA A 294 -27.96 12.45 -41.38
N THR A 295 -28.54 12.73 -40.22
CA THR A 295 -28.36 11.92 -39.01
C THR A 295 -29.01 10.54 -39.15
N VAL A 296 -30.24 10.49 -39.67
CA VAL A 296 -30.94 9.23 -39.93
C VAL A 296 -30.19 8.41 -40.99
N GLU A 297 -29.76 9.05 -42.07
CA GLU A 297 -28.98 8.41 -43.13
C GLU A 297 -27.64 7.86 -42.64
N HIS A 298 -26.91 8.62 -41.82
CA HIS A 298 -25.64 8.18 -41.23
C HIS A 298 -25.83 6.91 -40.38
N ARG A 299 -26.93 6.84 -39.62
CA ARG A 299 -27.13 5.77 -38.64
C ARG A 299 -27.82 4.53 -39.18
N PHE A 300 -28.81 4.70 -40.06
CA PHE A 300 -29.67 3.62 -40.57
C PHE A 300 -29.60 3.44 -42.08
N GLY A 301 -28.77 4.23 -42.78
CA GLY A 301 -28.76 4.25 -44.23
C GLY A 301 -29.99 4.96 -44.79
N ARG A 302 -30.25 4.76 -46.09
CA ARG A 302 -31.35 5.42 -46.81
C ARG A 302 -32.70 4.82 -46.40
N VAL A 303 -33.26 5.32 -45.30
CA VAL A 303 -34.58 4.95 -44.80
C VAL A 303 -35.51 6.16 -44.78
N ASN A 304 -36.74 5.98 -45.24
CA ASN A 304 -37.76 7.04 -45.22
C ASN A 304 -38.33 7.29 -43.81
N ARG A 305 -38.26 6.28 -42.94
CA ARG A 305 -38.78 6.33 -41.57
C ARG A 305 -37.99 5.39 -40.66
N LEU A 306 -37.71 5.83 -39.44
CA LEU A 306 -36.98 5.01 -38.47
C LEU A 306 -37.80 3.79 -38.02
N PRO A 307 -37.15 2.63 -37.84
CA PRO A 307 -37.83 1.37 -37.47
C PRO A 307 -38.44 1.42 -36.06
N ALA A 308 -37.85 2.22 -35.17
CA ALA A 308 -38.35 2.49 -33.83
C ALA A 308 -38.37 4.01 -33.59
N THR A 309 -39.27 4.46 -32.70
CA THR A 309 -39.34 5.88 -32.34
C THR A 309 -38.14 6.28 -31.50
N ILE A 310 -37.38 7.26 -31.96
CA ILE A 310 -36.21 7.80 -31.26
C ILE A 310 -36.56 9.19 -30.72
N GLU A 311 -36.23 9.48 -29.46
CA GLU A 311 -36.44 10.82 -28.91
C GLU A 311 -35.39 11.80 -29.46
N TRP A 312 -35.84 12.92 -30.02
CA TRP A 312 -34.99 14.01 -30.50
C TRP A 312 -35.05 15.18 -29.52
N LEU A 313 -34.03 15.29 -28.67
CA LEU A 313 -33.94 16.27 -27.60
C LEU A 313 -33.21 17.52 -28.06
N THR A 314 -33.87 18.68 -27.92
CA THR A 314 -33.28 19.99 -28.27
C THR A 314 -33.55 21.01 -27.17
N ASP A 315 -32.87 22.15 -27.27
CA ASP A 315 -33.30 23.35 -26.57
C ASP A 315 -34.59 23.94 -27.19
N ASN A 316 -35.03 25.09 -26.67
CA ASN A 316 -36.19 25.82 -27.17
C ASN A 316 -35.86 26.79 -28.31
N GLY A 317 -34.76 26.58 -29.05
CA GLY A 317 -34.41 27.40 -30.21
C GLY A 317 -35.52 27.46 -31.25
N SER A 318 -35.69 28.61 -31.90
CA SER A 318 -36.78 28.85 -32.87
C SER A 318 -36.73 27.88 -34.06
N CYS A 319 -35.53 27.50 -34.52
CA CYS A 319 -35.33 26.52 -35.59
C CYS A 319 -35.81 25.10 -35.21
N TYR A 320 -35.70 24.72 -33.94
CA TYR A 320 -36.16 23.42 -33.42
C TYR A 320 -37.64 23.41 -33.05
N THR A 321 -38.19 24.55 -32.61
CA THR A 321 -39.59 24.69 -32.20
C THR A 321 -40.54 24.98 -33.36
N ALA A 322 -40.02 25.38 -34.52
CA ALA A 322 -40.78 25.62 -35.73
C ALA A 322 -41.74 24.47 -36.07
N ARG A 323 -42.98 24.82 -36.47
CA ARG A 323 -44.05 23.86 -36.74
C ARG A 323 -43.65 22.82 -37.77
N GLU A 324 -43.00 23.26 -38.84
CA GLU A 324 -42.55 22.38 -39.93
C GLU A 324 -41.45 21.42 -39.47
N THR A 325 -40.47 21.88 -38.69
CA THR A 325 -39.42 21.02 -38.14
C THR A 325 -40.01 19.94 -37.24
N ARG A 326 -40.93 20.30 -36.34
CA ARG A 326 -41.60 19.32 -35.46
C ARG A 326 -42.52 18.37 -36.22
N ARG A 327 -43.12 18.82 -37.33
CA ARG A 327 -43.92 17.97 -38.21
C ARG A 327 -43.01 16.96 -38.92
N PHE A 328 -41.96 17.44 -39.57
CA PHE A 328 -40.97 16.63 -40.27
C PHE A 328 -40.35 15.56 -39.37
N ALA A 329 -39.91 15.95 -38.16
CA ALA A 329 -39.39 15.01 -37.18
C ALA A 329 -40.35 13.83 -36.93
N ARG A 330 -41.65 14.09 -36.76
CA ARG A 330 -42.66 13.04 -36.55
C ARG A 330 -42.86 12.16 -37.79
N GLU A 331 -42.78 12.74 -38.99
CA GLU A 331 -42.91 12.00 -40.26
C GLU A 331 -41.80 10.94 -40.40
N ILE A 332 -40.56 11.28 -40.02
CA ILE A 332 -39.42 10.34 -40.02
C ILE A 332 -39.32 9.46 -38.76
N ASN A 333 -40.34 9.51 -37.88
CA ASN A 333 -40.43 8.76 -36.61
C ASN A 333 -39.43 9.20 -35.52
N LEU A 334 -39.00 10.46 -35.54
CA LEU A 334 -38.38 11.13 -34.40
C LEU A 334 -39.47 11.76 -33.50
N ARG A 335 -39.34 11.58 -32.19
CA ARG A 335 -40.21 12.23 -31.20
C ARG A 335 -39.55 13.52 -30.70
N PRO A 336 -39.97 14.71 -31.17
CA PRO A 336 -39.38 15.97 -30.72
C PRO A 336 -39.67 16.20 -29.23
N ARG A 337 -38.61 16.41 -28.46
CA ARG A 337 -38.63 16.76 -27.04
C ARG A 337 -37.83 18.04 -26.86
N THR A 338 -38.40 19.04 -26.20
CA THR A 338 -37.67 20.24 -25.83
C THR A 338 -37.38 20.22 -24.34
N THR A 339 -36.23 20.77 -23.94
CA THR A 339 -35.90 20.91 -22.52
C THR A 339 -36.90 21.86 -21.85
N PRO A 340 -37.31 21.58 -20.60
CA PRO A 340 -38.07 22.55 -19.81
C PRO A 340 -37.30 23.87 -19.72
N ILE A 341 -38.01 24.97 -19.90
CA ILE A 341 -37.49 26.32 -19.62
C ILE A 341 -37.05 26.27 -18.14
N GLU A 342 -35.75 26.47 -17.87
CA GLU A 342 -35.08 26.37 -16.54
C GLU A 342 -34.48 25.02 -16.10
N SER A 343 -34.35 24.00 -16.97
CA SER A 343 -33.52 22.81 -16.66
C SER A 343 -32.31 22.66 -17.60
N PRO A 344 -31.19 23.39 -17.34
CA PRO A 344 -29.92 23.18 -18.05
C PRO A 344 -29.42 21.74 -17.92
N GLN A 345 -29.83 21.03 -16.87
CA GLN A 345 -29.44 19.64 -16.63
C GLN A 345 -30.02 18.67 -17.65
N SER A 346 -31.00 19.08 -18.47
CA SER A 346 -31.69 18.21 -19.42
C SER A 346 -30.91 18.03 -20.74
N ASN A 347 -30.04 18.98 -21.14
CA ASN A 347 -29.18 18.86 -22.34
C ASN A 347 -27.67 18.84 -22.02
N GLY A 348 -27.29 18.42 -20.81
CA GLY A 348 -25.89 18.41 -20.36
C GLY A 348 -24.94 17.57 -21.24
N MET A 349 -25.46 16.69 -22.09
CA MET A 349 -24.63 15.89 -23.02
C MET A 349 -24.20 16.70 -24.23
N ALA A 350 -25.11 17.48 -24.81
CA ALA A 350 -24.77 18.44 -25.85
C ALA A 350 -23.84 19.53 -25.29
N GLU A 351 -24.09 20.04 -24.08
CA GLU A 351 -23.21 21.02 -23.45
C GLU A 351 -21.78 20.46 -23.24
N ALA A 352 -21.67 19.21 -22.77
CA ALA A 352 -20.38 18.54 -22.62
C ALA A 352 -19.67 18.34 -23.96
N PHE A 353 -20.41 18.06 -25.04
CA PHE A 353 -19.88 18.01 -26.40
C PHE A 353 -19.34 19.38 -26.83
N VAL A 354 -20.15 20.44 -26.74
CA VAL A 354 -19.75 21.81 -27.11
C VAL A 354 -18.51 22.25 -26.34
N ARG A 355 -18.45 22.00 -25.02
CA ARG A 355 -17.27 22.31 -24.20
C ARG A 355 -16.04 21.54 -24.66
N THR A 356 -16.22 20.29 -25.09
CA THR A 356 -15.12 19.48 -25.64
C THR A 356 -14.66 20.02 -26.99
N MET A 357 -15.57 20.31 -27.91
CA MET A 357 -15.28 20.89 -29.22
C MET A 357 -14.53 22.22 -29.09
N LYS A 358 -15.06 23.14 -28.27
CA LYS A 358 -14.44 24.45 -28.04
C LYS A 358 -13.04 24.35 -27.45
N ARG A 359 -12.86 23.50 -26.43
CA ARG A 359 -11.58 23.37 -25.72
C ARG A 359 -10.53 22.65 -26.56
N ASP A 360 -10.87 21.51 -27.15
CA ASP A 360 -9.90 20.57 -27.71
C ASP A 360 -9.64 20.79 -29.21
N TYR A 361 -10.52 21.50 -29.91
CA TYR A 361 -10.41 21.71 -31.36
C TYR A 361 -10.39 23.20 -31.70
N VAL A 362 -11.45 23.95 -31.36
CA VAL A 362 -11.58 25.36 -31.75
C VAL A 362 -10.47 26.25 -31.18
N ARG A 363 -10.11 26.04 -29.91
CA ARG A 363 -9.08 26.84 -29.23
C ARG A 363 -7.67 26.65 -29.79
N VAL A 364 -7.38 25.47 -30.34
CA VAL A 364 -6.05 25.09 -30.83
C VAL A 364 -5.91 25.23 -32.35
N ALA A 365 -7.02 25.33 -33.08
CA ALA A 365 -7.03 25.48 -34.51
C ALA A 365 -6.76 26.93 -34.97
N GLU A 366 -6.14 27.05 -36.14
CA GLU A 366 -6.08 28.30 -36.91
C GLU A 366 -7.46 28.60 -37.50
N LYS A 367 -7.94 29.85 -37.36
CA LYS A 367 -9.30 30.25 -37.76
C LYS A 367 -9.29 31.56 -38.56
N PRO A 368 -8.53 31.64 -39.67
CA PRO A 368 -8.35 32.90 -40.40
C PRO A 368 -9.67 33.45 -40.97
N ASN A 369 -10.59 32.57 -41.40
CA ASN A 369 -11.90 32.93 -41.94
C ASN A 369 -12.91 31.78 -41.77
N ALA A 370 -14.18 32.06 -42.03
CA ALA A 370 -15.28 31.10 -41.87
C ALA A 370 -15.11 29.87 -42.78
N ARG A 371 -14.67 30.06 -44.03
CA ARG A 371 -14.45 28.96 -44.97
C ARG A 371 -13.42 27.97 -44.44
N ALA A 372 -12.31 28.46 -43.87
CA ALA A 372 -11.27 27.63 -43.28
C ALA A 372 -11.76 26.89 -42.02
N VAL A 373 -12.66 27.48 -41.24
CA VAL A 373 -13.26 26.79 -40.09
C VAL A 373 -14.20 25.68 -40.56
N ILE A 374 -15.09 25.98 -41.51
CA ILE A 374 -16.05 25.02 -42.05
C ILE A 374 -15.33 23.81 -42.68
N SER A 375 -14.22 24.02 -43.40
CA SER A 375 -13.44 22.92 -44.00
C SER A 375 -12.73 22.03 -42.96
N GLN A 376 -12.48 22.53 -41.76
CA GLN A 376 -11.85 21.77 -40.67
C GLN A 376 -12.86 20.95 -39.85
N LEU A 377 -14.14 21.34 -39.81
CA LEU A 377 -15.17 20.66 -39.02
C LEU A 377 -15.27 19.14 -39.28
N PRO A 378 -15.26 18.64 -40.54
CA PRO A 378 -15.29 17.20 -40.79
C PRO A 378 -14.15 16.44 -40.10
N THR A 379 -12.93 16.99 -40.13
CA THR A 379 -11.76 16.39 -39.47
C THR A 379 -11.92 16.37 -37.96
N TRP A 380 -12.45 17.44 -37.37
CA TRP A 380 -12.68 17.51 -35.92
C TRP A 380 -13.73 16.50 -35.46
N PHE A 381 -14.85 16.40 -36.16
CA PHE A 381 -15.91 15.41 -35.87
C PHE A 381 -15.41 13.97 -36.08
N HIS A 382 -14.63 13.74 -37.14
CA HIS A 382 -14.00 12.43 -37.37
C HIS A 382 -13.07 12.05 -36.21
N HIS A 383 -12.17 12.96 -35.80
CA HIS A 383 -11.27 12.73 -34.68
C HIS A 383 -12.02 12.54 -33.36
N TYR A 384 -13.10 13.32 -33.13
CA TYR A 384 -13.98 13.13 -31.97
C TYR A 384 -14.54 11.70 -31.93
N ASN A 385 -15.09 11.22 -33.04
CA ASN A 385 -15.72 9.90 -33.11
C ASN A 385 -14.74 8.72 -33.10
N THR A 386 -13.50 8.90 -33.58
CA THR A 386 -12.55 7.80 -33.80
C THR A 386 -11.41 7.77 -32.78
N VAL A 387 -11.02 8.93 -32.25
CA VAL A 387 -9.82 9.06 -31.43
C VAL A 387 -10.11 9.53 -30.01
N HIS A 388 -11.06 10.44 -29.82
CA HIS A 388 -11.25 11.13 -28.54
C HIS A 388 -11.69 10.18 -27.40
N PRO A 389 -10.93 10.04 -26.30
CA PRO A 389 -11.33 9.16 -25.20
C PRO A 389 -12.41 9.78 -24.30
N HIS A 390 -13.54 9.08 -24.13
CA HIS A 390 -14.64 9.50 -23.26
C HIS A 390 -14.64 8.78 -21.93
N ARG A 391 -14.59 9.54 -20.82
CA ARG A 391 -14.66 8.94 -19.46
C ARG A 391 -15.93 8.11 -19.25
N ALA A 392 -17.06 8.55 -19.80
CA ALA A 392 -18.34 7.85 -19.69
C ALA A 392 -18.33 6.49 -20.41
N LEU A 393 -17.52 6.34 -21.46
CA LEU A 393 -17.38 5.11 -22.25
C LEU A 393 -16.14 4.31 -21.84
N GLY A 394 -15.70 4.41 -20.58
CA GLY A 394 -14.50 3.69 -20.13
C GLY A 394 -13.19 4.14 -20.79
N TYR A 395 -13.14 5.37 -21.30
CA TYR A 395 -12.06 5.94 -22.11
C TYR A 395 -11.90 5.33 -23.51
N LEU A 396 -12.97 4.78 -24.07
CA LEU A 396 -13.07 4.47 -25.50
C LEU A 396 -13.50 5.71 -26.28
N ALA A 397 -13.13 5.76 -27.56
CA ALA A 397 -13.77 6.67 -28.51
C ALA A 397 -15.18 6.16 -28.89
N PRO A 398 -16.10 7.02 -29.35
CA PRO A 398 -17.47 6.63 -29.69
C PRO A 398 -17.53 5.42 -30.63
N ARG A 399 -16.75 5.43 -31.72
CA ARG A 399 -16.72 4.30 -32.67
C ARG A 399 -16.07 3.05 -32.11
N GLU A 400 -15.08 3.17 -31.22
CA GLU A 400 -14.51 1.99 -30.54
C GLU A 400 -15.55 1.35 -29.63
N TYR A 401 -16.30 2.16 -28.89
CA TYR A 401 -17.38 1.69 -28.02
C TYR A 401 -18.49 0.99 -28.83
N ILE A 402 -18.92 1.60 -29.94
CA ILE A 402 -19.90 1.01 -30.86
C ILE A 402 -19.42 -0.36 -31.36
N THR A 403 -18.20 -0.44 -31.91
CA THR A 403 -17.66 -1.70 -32.43
C THR A 403 -17.57 -2.77 -31.35
N GLN A 404 -17.17 -2.39 -30.13
CA GLN A 404 -17.09 -3.31 -29.00
C GLN A 404 -18.48 -3.82 -28.60
N SER A 405 -19.46 -2.93 -28.40
CA SER A 405 -20.81 -3.32 -28.00
C SER A 405 -21.50 -4.18 -29.06
N THR A 406 -21.35 -3.87 -30.35
CA THR A 406 -21.88 -4.71 -31.43
C THR A 406 -21.23 -6.10 -31.44
N SER A 407 -19.92 -6.19 -31.15
CA SER A 407 -19.22 -7.48 -31.09
C SER A 407 -19.63 -8.31 -29.88
N GLU A 408 -19.88 -7.67 -28.74
CA GLU A 408 -20.40 -8.30 -27.52
C GLU A 408 -21.84 -8.82 -27.73
N GLU A 409 -22.70 -8.06 -28.40
CA GLU A 409 -24.06 -8.49 -28.78
C GLU A 409 -24.04 -9.71 -29.72
N LEU A 410 -23.11 -9.76 -30.68
CA LEU A 410 -22.95 -10.88 -31.61
C LEU A 410 -22.31 -12.13 -30.98
N SER A 411 -21.52 -11.95 -29.91
CA SER A 411 -20.83 -13.07 -29.23
C SER A 411 -21.63 -13.70 -28.09
N GLY A 412 -22.81 -13.17 -27.78
CA GLY A 412 -23.80 -13.83 -26.92
C GLY A 412 -23.29 -14.17 -25.52
N ASN A 413 -23.05 -13.13 -24.71
CA ASN A 413 -22.95 -13.24 -23.25
C ASN A 413 -24.16 -12.60 -22.57
#